data_AF-A0A947W9R7-F1
#
_entry.id   AF-A0A947W9R7-F1
#
_cell.length_a   1.000
_cell.length_b   1.000
_cell.length_c   1.000
_cell.angle_alpha   90.00
_cell.angle_beta   90.00
_cell.angle_gamma   90.00
#
_symmetry.space_group_name_H-M   'P 1'
#
loop_
_entity.id
_entity.type
_entity.pdbx_description
1 polymer ?
#
loop_
_entity_poly.entity_id
_entity_poly.type
_entity_poly.pdbx_seq_one_letter_code
_entity_poly.pdbx_strand_id
1 'polypeptide(L)'
;MNIKDVKTAIKIGDFILRGNQRNKIDIRYLSNIDKKILSDNSARIYLIVQDGIIKKIGGSTSKGGIKATMMFYISAMTGSPGVPRFVIHLLIERALKGKSKIGLFMITSPKTLATVNGLFGPKRVEIASFKEMEDLCKSDYYSREKKYPDWNFQENHKPYPPDLARKHNLYHRNRLKIK
;
A
#
# COMPACT_ATOMS: atom_id res chain seq x y z
N MET A 1 -13.18 -10.38 -1.69
CA MET A 1 -14.02 -9.31 -1.07
C MET A 1 -14.14 -8.11 -1.98
N ASN A 2 -15.37 -7.66 -2.22
CA ASN A 2 -15.66 -6.47 -3.02
C ASN A 2 -15.54 -5.19 -2.17
N ILE A 3 -14.94 -4.14 -2.72
CA ILE A 3 -14.77 -2.84 -2.05
C ILE A 3 -16.11 -2.18 -1.71
N LYS A 4 -17.19 -2.50 -2.43
CA LYS A 4 -18.55 -1.99 -2.16
C LYS A 4 -19.09 -2.42 -0.80
N ASP A 5 -18.58 -3.52 -0.24
CA ASP A 5 -18.99 -4.00 1.08
C ASP A 5 -18.26 -3.26 2.22
N VAL A 6 -17.19 -2.52 1.91
CA VAL A 6 -16.36 -1.83 2.90
C VAL A 6 -16.96 -0.47 3.20
N LYS A 7 -17.35 -0.25 4.46
CA LYS A 7 -18.08 0.96 4.89
C LYS A 7 -17.17 2.11 5.31
N THR A 8 -15.92 1.82 5.66
CA THR A 8 -14.99 2.77 6.28
C THR A 8 -13.91 3.29 5.33
N ALA A 9 -13.88 2.80 4.09
CA ALA A 9 -12.86 3.15 3.12
C ALA A 9 -13.33 4.28 2.20
N ILE A 10 -12.49 5.29 2.01
CA ILE A 10 -12.69 6.35 1.02
C ILE A 10 -11.79 6.10 -0.19
N LYS A 11 -12.31 6.30 -1.40
CA LYS A 11 -11.48 6.30 -2.62
C LYS A 11 -10.69 7.60 -2.67
N ILE A 12 -9.39 7.52 -2.94
CA ILE A 12 -8.52 8.71 -2.98
C ILE A 12 -7.78 8.88 -4.31
N GLY A 13 -7.74 7.85 -5.15
CA GLY A 13 -7.14 7.93 -6.47
C GLY A 13 -7.23 6.65 -7.26
N ASP A 14 -6.67 6.69 -8.46
CA ASP A 14 -6.56 5.56 -9.37
C ASP A 14 -5.10 5.42 -9.82
N PHE A 15 -4.59 4.19 -9.84
CA PHE A 15 -3.29 3.93 -10.44
C PHE A 15 -3.40 4.04 -11.96
N ILE A 16 -2.36 4.59 -12.58
CA ILE A 16 -2.27 4.81 -14.02
C ILE A 16 -0.92 4.31 -14.54
N LEU A 17 -0.86 3.94 -15.82
CA LEU A 17 0.42 3.65 -16.47
C LEU A 17 1.19 4.95 -16.68
N ARG A 18 2.49 4.91 -16.42
CA ARG A 18 3.46 5.89 -16.92
C ARG A 18 3.90 5.42 -18.31
N GLY A 19 4.23 6.38 -19.17
CA GLY A 19 4.75 6.12 -20.52
C GLY A 19 6.13 5.44 -20.50
N ASN A 20 7.00 5.75 -21.46
CA ASN A 20 8.31 5.13 -21.56
C ASN A 20 9.30 5.63 -20.48
N GLN A 21 9.04 5.28 -19.22
CA GLN A 21 9.84 5.62 -18.06
C GLN A 21 10.25 4.36 -17.30
N ARG A 22 11.27 4.49 -16.43
CA ARG A 22 11.75 3.37 -15.61
C ARG A 22 10.68 2.86 -14.66
N ASN A 23 10.02 3.75 -13.94
CA ASN A 23 8.82 3.46 -13.15
C ASN A 23 7.61 3.43 -14.07
N LYS A 24 6.81 2.37 -13.99
CA LYS A 24 5.75 2.05 -14.96
C LYS A 24 4.36 2.50 -14.53
N ILE A 25 4.19 2.89 -13.27
CA ILE A 25 2.90 3.26 -12.70
C ILE A 25 3.00 4.59 -11.96
N ASP A 26 1.90 5.32 -11.90
CA ASP A 26 1.69 6.49 -11.06
C ASP A 26 0.29 6.46 -10.44
N ILE A 27 -0.07 7.48 -9.67
CA ILE A 27 -1.42 7.65 -9.12
C ILE A 27 -1.99 8.99 -9.56
N ARG A 28 -3.19 8.92 -10.14
CA ARG A 28 -4.06 10.07 -10.33
C ARG A 28 -4.96 10.20 -9.11
N TYR A 29 -4.61 11.12 -8.21
CA TYR A 29 -5.45 11.44 -7.06
C TYR A 29 -6.73 12.15 -7.52
N LEU A 30 -7.82 11.91 -6.80
CA LEU A 30 -9.10 12.56 -7.08
C LEU A 30 -9.02 14.06 -6.77
N SER A 31 -9.58 14.91 -7.63
CA SER A 31 -9.53 16.37 -7.49
C SER A 31 -10.35 16.91 -6.32
N ASN A 32 -11.38 16.18 -5.92
CA ASN A 32 -12.30 16.55 -4.83
C ASN A 32 -11.83 16.09 -3.44
N ILE A 33 -10.65 15.47 -3.33
CA ILE A 33 -10.07 15.09 -2.04
C ILE A 33 -9.23 16.25 -1.53
N ASP A 34 -9.46 16.66 -0.27
CA ASP A 34 -8.62 17.67 0.39
C ASP A 34 -7.15 17.19 0.36
N LYS A 35 -6.28 18.04 -0.19
CA LYS A 35 -4.84 17.77 -0.27
C LYS A 35 -4.23 17.48 1.11
N LYS A 36 -4.79 18.03 2.19
CA LYS A 36 -4.36 17.75 3.56
C LYS A 36 -4.52 16.27 3.90
N ILE A 37 -5.62 15.62 3.49
CA ILE A 37 -5.86 14.18 3.70
C ILE A 37 -4.74 13.34 3.05
N LEU A 38 -4.23 13.77 1.89
CA LEU A 38 -3.20 13.05 1.15
C LEU A 38 -1.80 13.13 1.79
N SER A 39 -1.56 14.15 2.60
CA SER A 39 -0.27 14.43 3.26
C SER A 39 -0.31 14.26 4.80
N ASP A 40 -1.50 14.04 5.36
CA ASP A 40 -1.70 13.90 6.81
C ASP A 40 -0.87 12.74 7.37
N ASN A 41 -0.33 12.88 8.58
CA ASN A 41 0.59 11.89 9.15
C ASN A 41 -0.09 10.80 10.00
N SER A 42 -1.41 10.81 10.13
CA SER A 42 -2.16 9.83 10.92
C SER A 42 -1.93 8.41 10.42
N ALA A 43 -2.05 7.44 11.33
CA ALA A 43 -2.13 6.03 10.94
C ALA A 43 -3.19 5.82 9.87
N ARG A 44 -2.85 5.02 8.87
CA ARG A 44 -3.75 4.73 7.75
C ARG A 44 -3.63 3.28 7.32
N ILE A 45 -4.74 2.74 6.85
CA ILE A 45 -4.76 1.53 6.04
C ILE A 45 -5.00 1.96 4.60
N TYR A 46 -4.21 1.42 3.68
CA TYR A 46 -4.45 1.57 2.25
C TYR A 46 -4.93 0.24 1.67
N LEU A 47 -5.87 0.34 0.73
CA LEU A 47 -6.38 -0.78 -0.03
C LEU A 47 -6.03 -0.57 -1.50
N ILE A 48 -5.43 -1.57 -2.12
CA ILE A 48 -5.27 -1.61 -3.58
C ILE A 48 -6.34 -2.54 -4.14
N VAL A 49 -7.19 -1.99 -5.01
CA VAL A 49 -8.42 -2.63 -5.48
C VAL A 49 -8.37 -2.79 -6.98
N GLN A 50 -8.53 -4.01 -7.48
CA GLN A 50 -8.60 -4.32 -8.90
C GLN A 50 -10.02 -4.70 -9.29
N ASP A 51 -10.65 -3.92 -10.18
CA ASP A 51 -12.00 -4.17 -10.70
C ASP A 51 -13.03 -4.41 -9.58
N GLY A 52 -12.93 -3.61 -8.51
CA GLY A 52 -13.77 -3.70 -7.33
C GLY A 52 -13.36 -4.77 -6.31
N ILE A 53 -12.36 -5.60 -6.59
CA ILE A 53 -11.86 -6.63 -5.67
C ILE A 53 -10.62 -6.15 -4.93
N ILE A 54 -10.63 -6.22 -3.60
CA ILE A 54 -9.48 -5.86 -2.78
C ILE A 54 -8.36 -6.89 -2.99
N LYS A 55 -7.22 -6.41 -3.50
CA LYS A 55 -6.04 -7.23 -3.80
C LYS A 55 -4.93 -7.07 -2.78
N LYS A 56 -4.82 -5.92 -2.12
CA LYS A 56 -3.86 -5.67 -1.05
C LYS A 56 -4.47 -4.85 0.07
N ILE A 57 -4.20 -5.27 1.30
CA ILE A 57 -4.34 -4.47 2.52
C ILE A 57 -2.93 -4.19 3.05
N GLY A 58 -2.68 -2.95 3.46
CA GLY A 58 -1.45 -2.60 4.15
C GLY A 58 -1.59 -1.36 5.03
N GLY A 59 -0.82 -1.29 6.10
CA GLY A 59 -0.77 -0.15 7.01
C GLY A 59 0.48 0.73 6.82
N SER A 60 0.40 1.99 7.24
CA SER A 60 1.56 2.90 7.26
C SER A 60 1.38 4.12 8.15
N THR A 61 2.47 4.57 8.78
CA THR A 61 2.62 5.85 9.50
C THR A 61 3.67 6.77 8.86
N SER A 62 4.00 6.56 7.58
CA SER A 62 5.04 7.35 6.90
C SER A 62 4.77 8.85 6.97
N LYS A 63 5.81 9.62 7.34
CA LYS A 63 5.76 11.09 7.28
C LYS A 63 5.57 11.54 5.83
N GLY A 64 4.62 12.44 5.58
CA GLY A 64 4.18 12.83 4.24
C GLY A 64 2.94 12.07 3.74
N GLY A 65 2.30 11.33 4.64
CA GLY A 65 0.99 10.72 4.43
C GLY A 65 0.93 9.61 3.39
N ILE A 66 -0.26 9.37 2.86
CA ILE A 66 -0.50 8.32 1.88
C ILE A 66 0.31 8.53 0.59
N LYS A 67 0.63 9.79 0.23
CA LYS A 67 1.55 10.08 -0.87
C LYS A 67 2.93 9.47 -0.63
N ALA A 68 3.52 9.70 0.55
CA ALA A 68 4.81 9.11 0.90
C ALA A 68 4.74 7.57 0.95
N THR A 69 3.66 7.01 1.50
CA THR A 69 3.45 5.55 1.50
C THR A 69 3.40 4.98 0.07
N MET A 70 2.66 5.62 -0.84
CA MET A 70 2.52 5.15 -2.21
C MET A 70 3.79 5.32 -3.05
N MET A 71 4.67 6.28 -2.69
CA MET A 71 5.98 6.40 -3.35
C MET A 71 6.79 5.11 -3.27
N PHE A 72 6.66 4.31 -2.20
CA PHE A 72 7.33 3.01 -2.10
C PHE A 72 6.96 2.04 -3.22
N TYR A 73 5.74 2.15 -3.77
CA TYR A 73 5.29 1.35 -4.91
C TYR A 73 5.57 2.06 -6.23
N ILE A 74 5.27 3.35 -6.34
CA ILE A 74 5.44 4.13 -7.58
C ILE A 74 6.92 4.18 -8.02
N SER A 75 7.87 4.33 -7.08
CA SER A 75 9.30 4.40 -7.39
C SER A 75 10.04 3.07 -7.27
N ALA A 76 9.30 1.95 -7.13
CA ALA A 76 9.88 0.65 -6.82
C ALA A 76 10.75 0.05 -7.92
N MET A 77 10.92 0.70 -9.08
CA MET A 77 11.88 0.28 -10.10
C MET A 77 13.17 1.10 -10.07
N THR A 78 13.42 1.89 -9.02
CA THR A 78 14.63 2.70 -8.80
C THR A 78 15.28 2.39 -7.46
N GLY A 79 16.59 2.66 -7.32
CA GLY A 79 17.33 2.41 -6.09
C GLY A 79 17.44 0.91 -5.73
N SER A 80 17.29 0.60 -4.44
CA SER A 80 17.36 -0.76 -3.87
C SER A 80 16.01 -1.20 -3.27
N PRO A 81 14.96 -1.34 -4.08
CA PRO A 81 13.63 -1.69 -3.61
C PRO A 81 13.63 -3.10 -3.05
N GLY A 82 12.93 -3.32 -1.94
CA GLY A 82 12.63 -4.67 -1.46
C GLY A 82 11.73 -5.42 -2.46
N VAL A 83 11.86 -6.75 -2.48
CA VAL A 83 11.07 -7.65 -3.36
C VAL A 83 9.56 -7.34 -3.31
N PRO A 84 8.89 -7.15 -2.15
CA PRO A 84 7.45 -6.91 -2.13
C PRO A 84 7.06 -5.67 -2.92
N ARG A 85 7.78 -4.56 -2.74
CA ARG A 85 7.48 -3.27 -3.41
C ARG A 85 7.66 -3.39 -4.92
N PHE A 86 8.75 -4.01 -5.36
CA PHE A 86 9.04 -4.24 -6.78
C PHE A 86 7.99 -5.14 -7.45
N VAL A 87 7.61 -6.23 -6.78
CA VAL A 87 6.60 -7.17 -7.30
C VAL A 87 5.22 -6.51 -7.38
N ILE A 88 4.79 -5.79 -6.33
CA ILE A 88 3.50 -5.08 -6.35
C ILE A 88 3.46 -4.03 -7.46
N HIS A 89 4.54 -3.30 -7.70
CA HIS A 89 4.62 -2.35 -8.83
C HIS A 89 4.34 -3.03 -10.17
N LEU A 90 4.98 -4.17 -10.43
CA LEU A 90 4.82 -4.91 -11.68
C LEU A 90 3.46 -5.61 -11.78
N LEU A 91 2.85 -6.01 -10.67
CA LEU A 91 1.48 -6.53 -10.65
C LEU A 91 0.46 -5.46 -11.03
N ILE A 92 0.62 -4.24 -10.52
CA ILE A 92 -0.23 -3.11 -10.89
C ILE A 92 -0.03 -2.76 -12.37
N GLU A 93 1.22 -2.70 -12.85
CA GLU A 93 1.53 -2.50 -14.28
C GLU A 93 0.85 -3.55 -15.16
N ARG A 94 0.99 -4.84 -14.80
CA ARG A 94 0.39 -5.96 -15.54
C ARG A 94 -1.12 -5.82 -15.61
N ALA A 95 -1.77 -5.53 -14.48
CA ALA A 95 -3.21 -5.39 -14.44
C ALA A 95 -3.71 -4.22 -15.30
N LEU A 96 -3.04 -3.05 -15.21
CA LEU A 96 -3.38 -1.89 -16.02
C LEU A 96 -3.17 -2.14 -17.52
N LYS A 97 -2.10 -2.85 -17.92
CA LYS A 97 -1.90 -3.29 -19.32
C LYS A 97 -2.99 -4.25 -19.79
N GLY A 98 -3.51 -5.08 -18.88
CA GLY A 98 -4.69 -5.92 -19.08
C GLY A 98 -6.02 -5.18 -19.09
N LYS A 99 -6.02 -3.84 -19.11
CA LYS A 99 -7.21 -2.96 -19.07
C LYS A 99 -8.04 -3.03 -17.78
N SER A 100 -7.52 -3.64 -16.71
CA SER A 100 -8.14 -3.56 -15.38
C SER A 100 -8.10 -2.15 -14.82
N LYS A 101 -9.10 -1.80 -14.02
CA LYS A 101 -9.12 -0.57 -13.21
C LYS A 101 -8.51 -0.85 -11.84
N ILE A 102 -7.48 -0.10 -11.48
CA ILE A 102 -6.81 -0.21 -10.18
C ILE A 102 -7.06 1.04 -9.35
N GLY A 103 -7.90 0.93 -8.32
CA GLY A 103 -8.21 2.01 -7.39
C GLY A 103 -7.36 1.97 -6.13
N LEU A 104 -7.07 3.16 -5.59
CA LEU A 104 -6.50 3.34 -4.26
C LEU A 104 -7.56 3.86 -3.30
N PHE A 105 -7.76 3.13 -2.21
CA PHE A 105 -8.65 3.50 -1.12
C PHE A 105 -7.86 3.63 0.18
N MET A 106 -8.41 4.38 1.12
CA MET A 106 -7.81 4.63 2.42
C MET A 106 -8.84 4.50 3.53
N ILE A 107 -8.43 3.95 4.66
CA ILE A 107 -9.15 3.98 5.94
C ILE A 107 -8.25 4.71 6.94
N THR A 108 -8.83 5.64 7.68
CA THR A 108 -8.15 6.39 8.74
C THR A 108 -8.91 6.22 10.06
N SER A 109 -8.20 6.28 11.18
CA SER A 109 -8.81 6.38 12.50
C SER A 109 -8.49 7.73 13.13
N PRO A 110 -9.36 8.23 14.03
CA PRO A 110 -9.04 9.38 14.87
C PRO A 110 -7.75 9.13 15.65
N LYS A 111 -6.97 10.19 15.87
CA LYS A 111 -5.84 10.13 16.81
C LYS A 111 -6.37 10.16 18.23
N THR A 112 -5.82 9.33 19.10
CA THR A 112 -6.16 9.32 20.52
C THR A 112 -5.01 9.87 21.34
N LEU A 113 -5.32 10.77 22.27
CA LEU A 113 -4.35 11.23 23.28
C LEU A 113 -4.19 10.12 24.32
N ALA A 114 -2.98 9.59 24.43
CA ALA A 114 -2.65 8.55 25.39
C ALA A 114 -1.41 8.91 26.20
N THR A 115 -1.35 8.41 27.43
CA THR A 115 -0.20 8.56 28.31
C THR A 115 0.79 7.44 28.02
N VAL A 116 2.03 7.80 27.66
CA VAL A 116 3.11 6.86 27.38
C VAL A 116 4.24 7.08 28.38
N ASN A 117 4.74 6.00 28.97
CA ASN A 117 5.85 6.04 29.92
C ASN A 117 7.17 6.20 29.17
N GLY A 118 7.95 7.24 29.51
CA GLY A 118 9.36 7.37 29.15
C GLY A 118 10.26 7.04 30.33
N LEU A 119 11.58 7.04 30.09
CA LEU A 119 12.60 6.79 31.12
C LEU A 119 12.49 7.76 32.33
N PHE A 120 11.95 8.97 32.11
CA PHE A 120 11.84 10.02 33.11
C PHE A 120 10.37 10.34 33.49
N GLY A 121 9.45 9.41 33.22
CA GLY A 121 8.04 9.52 33.58
C GLY A 121 7.07 9.58 32.40
N PRO A 122 5.77 9.62 32.68
CA PRO A 122 4.70 9.61 31.68
C PRO A 122 4.60 10.93 30.91
N LYS A 123 4.29 10.85 29.61
CA LYS A 123 3.92 12.00 28.76
C LYS A 123 2.66 11.71 27.98
N ARG A 124 1.80 12.72 27.82
CA ARG A 124 0.65 12.63 26.90
C ARG A 124 1.12 12.84 25.46
N VAL A 125 0.83 11.89 24.60
CA VAL A 125 1.16 11.91 23.18
C VAL A 125 -0.05 11.47 22.35
N GLU A 126 -0.20 12.02 21.15
CA GLU A 126 -1.15 11.48 20.18
C GLU A 126 -0.63 10.16 19.63
N ILE A 127 -1.36 9.07 19.86
CA ILE A 127 -1.07 7.77 19.29
C ILE A 127 -2.02 7.53 18.13
N ALA A 128 -1.47 7.01 17.05
CA ALA A 128 -2.23 6.46 15.95
C ALA A 128 -1.70 5.03 15.71
N SER A 129 -2.43 4.03 16.19
CA SER A 129 -2.05 2.63 16.03
C SER A 129 -2.56 2.11 14.69
N PHE A 130 -1.70 2.09 13.68
CA PHE A 130 -2.07 1.49 12.39
C PHE A 130 -2.10 -0.03 12.46
N LYS A 131 -1.33 -0.65 13.37
CA LYS A 131 -1.15 -2.10 13.40
C LYS A 131 -2.44 -2.79 13.80
N GLU A 132 -3.10 -2.30 14.86
CA GLU A 132 -4.40 -2.81 15.29
C GLU A 132 -5.47 -2.62 14.20
N MET A 133 -5.46 -1.47 13.51
CA MET A 133 -6.36 -1.24 12.37
C MET A 133 -6.08 -2.23 11.23
N GLU A 134 -4.82 -2.50 10.93
CA GLU A 134 -4.40 -3.40 9.85
C GLU A 134 -4.80 -4.83 10.16
N ASP A 135 -4.56 -5.27 11.39
CA ASP A 135 -4.91 -6.60 11.87
C ASP A 135 -6.44 -6.78 11.89
N LEU A 136 -7.21 -5.77 12.31
CA LEU A 136 -8.67 -5.78 12.23
C LEU A 136 -9.14 -5.91 10.77
N CYS A 137 -8.63 -5.08 9.85
CA CYS A 137 -9.00 -5.14 8.44
C CYS A 137 -8.67 -6.50 7.81
N LYS A 138 -7.53 -7.08 8.18
CA LYS A 138 -7.10 -8.41 7.71
C LYS A 138 -7.97 -9.52 8.29
N SER A 139 -8.34 -9.43 9.57
CA SER A 139 -9.25 -10.35 10.25
C SER A 139 -10.64 -10.32 9.62
N ASP A 140 -11.20 -9.13 9.41
CA ASP A 140 -12.48 -8.94 8.72
C ASP A 140 -12.47 -9.57 7.32
N TYR A 141 -11.39 -9.33 6.56
CA TYR A 141 -11.21 -9.93 5.25
C TYR A 141 -11.18 -11.46 5.34
N TYR A 142 -10.35 -12.01 6.23
CA TYR A 142 -10.17 -13.45 6.39
C TYR A 142 -11.47 -14.12 6.87
N SER A 143 -12.24 -13.49 7.74
CA SER A 143 -13.50 -14.03 8.26
C SER A 143 -14.49 -14.36 7.14
N ARG A 144 -14.54 -13.52 6.09
CA ARG A 144 -15.44 -13.65 4.94
C ARG A 144 -14.85 -14.50 3.80
N GLU A 145 -13.55 -14.39 3.55
CA GLU A 145 -12.91 -14.98 2.36
C GLU A 145 -12.11 -16.25 2.66
N LYS A 146 -11.85 -16.54 3.95
CA LYS A 146 -11.01 -17.65 4.44
C LYS A 146 -9.58 -17.67 3.88
N LYS A 147 -9.10 -16.51 3.43
CA LYS A 147 -7.74 -16.22 2.98
C LYS A 147 -7.46 -14.73 3.09
N TYR A 148 -6.20 -14.30 2.96
CA TYR A 148 -5.85 -12.89 2.84
C TYR A 148 -5.91 -12.42 1.37
N PRO A 149 -5.94 -11.10 1.10
CA PRO A 149 -5.94 -10.59 -0.27
C PRO A 149 -4.80 -11.16 -1.11
N ASP A 150 -5.04 -11.39 -2.41
CA ASP A 150 -4.13 -12.15 -3.27
C ASP A 150 -2.69 -11.58 -3.33
N TRP A 151 -2.50 -10.28 -3.07
CA TRP A 151 -1.20 -9.61 -3.08
C TRP A 151 -0.59 -9.41 -1.68
N ASN A 152 -1.24 -9.93 -0.63
CA ASN A 152 -0.66 -10.12 0.71
C ASN A 152 0.03 -11.49 0.77
N PHE A 153 1.12 -11.62 -0.01
CA PHE A 153 1.84 -12.89 -0.19
C PHE A 153 2.39 -13.47 1.12
N GLN A 154 2.96 -12.61 1.97
CA GLN A 154 3.54 -13.03 3.24
C GLN A 154 2.48 -13.60 4.17
N GLU A 155 1.36 -12.90 4.34
CA GLU A 155 0.24 -13.35 5.19
C GLU A 155 -0.43 -14.62 4.64
N ASN A 156 -0.42 -14.80 3.31
CA ASN A 156 -0.90 -16.03 2.68
C ASN A 156 0.13 -17.18 2.69
N HIS A 157 1.35 -16.97 3.21
CA HIS A 157 2.47 -17.92 3.10
C HIS A 157 2.75 -18.38 1.65
N LYS A 158 2.58 -17.47 0.68
CA LYS A 158 2.78 -17.75 -0.74
C LYS A 158 4.07 -17.10 -1.25
N PRO A 159 4.80 -17.77 -2.17
CA PRO A 159 5.90 -17.12 -2.86
C PRO A 159 5.37 -16.03 -3.79
N TYR A 160 6.22 -15.04 -4.09
CA TYR A 160 5.95 -14.09 -5.16
C TYR A 160 5.92 -14.80 -6.53
N PRO A 161 5.21 -14.25 -7.54
CA PRO A 161 5.23 -14.79 -8.89
C PRO A 161 6.68 -14.97 -9.40
N PRO A 162 7.09 -16.19 -9.81
CA PRO A 162 8.50 -16.48 -10.10
C PRO A 162 9.12 -15.59 -11.17
N ASP A 163 8.33 -15.21 -12.18
CA ASP A 163 8.76 -14.32 -13.26
C ASP A 163 9.06 -12.91 -12.74
N LEU A 164 8.26 -12.40 -11.79
CA LEU A 164 8.46 -11.08 -11.19
C LEU A 164 9.62 -11.08 -10.19
N ALA A 165 9.75 -12.14 -9.39
CA ALA A 165 10.89 -12.33 -8.50
C ALA A 165 12.21 -12.42 -9.29
N ARG A 166 12.22 -13.13 -10.42
CA ARG A 166 13.38 -13.20 -11.32
C ARG A 166 13.74 -11.83 -11.91
N LYS A 167 12.74 -11.02 -12.28
CA LYS A 167 12.95 -9.63 -12.73
C LYS A 167 13.59 -8.77 -11.64
N HIS A 168 13.17 -8.90 -10.39
CA HIS A 168 13.81 -8.20 -9.26
C HIS A 168 15.27 -8.61 -9.10
N ASN A 169 15.56 -9.92 -9.14
CA ASN A 169 16.93 -10.42 -9.03
C ASN A 169 17.83 -9.95 -10.19
N LEU A 170 17.30 -9.90 -11.41
CA LEU A 170 18.03 -9.38 -12.57
C LEU A 170 18.30 -7.88 -12.42
N TYR A 171 17.28 -7.11 -12.02
CA TYR A 171 17.40 -5.68 -11.73
C TYR A 171 18.49 -5.41 -10.68
N HIS A 172 18.48 -6.17 -9.59
CA HIS A 172 19.45 -6.02 -8.50
C HIS A 172 20.88 -6.33 -8.99
N ARG A 173 21.06 -7.43 -9.73
CA ARG A 173 22.36 -7.80 -10.32
C ARG A 173 22.88 -6.73 -11.27
N ASN A 174 22.05 -6.21 -12.17
CA ASN A 174 22.46 -5.18 -13.13
C ASN A 174 22.88 -3.89 -12.42
N ARG A 175 22.17 -3.50 -11.35
CA ARG A 175 22.53 -2.34 -10.54
C ARG A 175 23.91 -2.47 -9.89
N LEU A 176 24.29 -3.68 -9.46
CA LEU A 176 25.60 -3.94 -8.84
C LEU A 176 26.75 -3.89 -9.86
N LYS A 177 26.48 -4.14 -11.15
CA LYS A 177 27.48 -4.09 -12.22
C LYS A 177 27.82 -2.67 -12.70
N ILE A 178 27.01 -1.67 -12.34
CA ILE A 178 27.17 -0.27 -12.76
C ILE A 178 27.92 0.54 -11.66
N LYS A 179 28.40 -0.14 -10.61
CA LYS A 179 29.35 0.42 -9.64
C LYS A 179 30.77 0.05 -10.04
#